data_AF-A0A7L8CWK2-F1
#
_entry.id   AF-A0A7L8CWK2-F1
#
_cell.length_a   1.000
_cell.length_b   1.000
_cell.length_c   1.000
_cell.angle_alpha   90.00
_cell.angle_beta   90.00
_cell.angle_gamma   90.00
#
_symmetry.space_group_name_H-M   'P 1'
#
loop_
_entity.id
_entity.type
_entity.pdbx_description
1 polymer ?
#
loop_
_entity_poly.entity_id
_entity_poly.type
_entity_poly.pdbx_seq_one_letter_code
_entity_poly.pdbx_strand_id
1 'polypeptide(L)'
;MKTYEIRTINDLLKVPSEKLDVCLREIHYSLELHKLAFGEGCETIGLEVIRWCDDGERHVELQDDKGEEIVTLRIIDAASAS
;
A
#
# COMPACT_ATOMS: atom_id res chain seq x y z
N MET A 1 16.34 -4.68 0.38
CA MET A 1 15.14 -4.66 1.23
C MET A 1 14.91 -3.24 1.69
N LYS A 2 13.89 -2.55 1.17
CA LYS A 2 13.57 -1.20 1.62
C LYS A 2 12.07 -1.03 1.67
N THR A 3 11.57 -0.88 2.88
CA THR A 3 10.19 -0.52 3.17
C THR A 3 10.10 1.00 3.27
N TYR A 4 9.06 1.55 2.68
CA TYR A 4 8.76 2.97 2.70
C TYR A 4 7.46 3.18 3.45
N GLU A 5 7.52 3.97 4.52
CA GLU A 5 6.34 4.37 5.28
C GLU A 5 5.85 5.71 4.75
N ILE A 6 4.61 5.73 4.26
CA ILE A 6 3.96 6.88 3.65
C ILE A 6 2.84 7.33 4.56
N ARG A 7 3.08 8.41 5.31
CA ARG A 7 2.08 9.09 6.16
C ARG A 7 1.62 10.40 5.54
N THR A 8 2.51 11.00 4.76
CA THR A 8 2.30 12.28 4.11
C THR A 8 2.73 12.21 2.65
N ILE A 9 2.27 13.15 1.83
CA ILE A 9 2.73 13.28 0.43
C ILE A 9 4.26 13.45 0.37
N ASN A 10 4.87 14.11 1.36
CA ASN A 10 6.31 14.33 1.40
C ASN A 10 7.12 13.02 1.57
N ASP A 11 6.51 11.98 2.14
CA ASP A 11 7.16 10.67 2.28
C ASP A 11 7.34 9.95 0.94
N LEU A 12 6.53 10.30 -0.07
CA LEU A 12 6.71 9.79 -1.43
C LEU A 12 8.06 10.19 -2.04
N LEU A 13 8.65 11.30 -1.59
CA LEU A 13 10.00 11.72 -2.02
C LEU A 13 11.10 10.77 -1.55
N LYS A 14 10.81 9.88 -0.58
CA LYS A 14 11.74 8.84 -0.13
C LYS A 14 11.77 7.66 -1.10
N VAL A 15 10.72 7.47 -1.90
CA VAL A 15 10.61 6.42 -2.91
C VAL A 15 11.46 6.80 -4.13
N PRO A 16 12.31 5.91 -4.65
CA PRO A 16 13.07 6.17 -5.88
C PRO A 16 12.15 6.55 -7.04
N SER A 17 12.52 7.57 -7.82
CA SER A 17 11.68 8.13 -8.88
C SER A 17 11.21 7.10 -9.90
N GLU A 18 12.07 6.14 -10.23
CA GLU A 18 11.80 5.04 -11.17
C GLU A 18 10.80 4.01 -10.64
N LYS A 19 10.48 4.06 -9.35
CA LYS A 19 9.53 3.17 -8.66
C LYS A 19 8.26 3.88 -8.22
N LEU A 20 8.20 5.21 -8.33
CA LEU A 20 7.10 6.01 -7.82
C LEU A 20 5.77 5.64 -8.48
N ASP A 21 5.75 5.43 -9.80
CA ASP A 21 4.55 5.03 -10.54
C ASP A 21 4.02 3.66 -10.08
N VAL A 22 4.94 2.72 -9.79
CA VAL A 22 4.57 1.40 -9.27
C VAL A 22 4.01 1.54 -7.86
N CYS A 23 4.70 2.27 -6.98
CA CYS A 23 4.24 2.54 -5.62
C CYS A 23 2.83 3.14 -5.60
N LEU A 24 2.57 4.20 -6.37
CA LEU A 24 1.27 4.86 -6.44
C LEU A 24 0.16 3.95 -6.98
N ARG A 25 0.46 3.15 -8.01
CA ARG A 25 -0.49 2.17 -8.57
C ARG A 25 -0.87 1.12 -7.54
N GLU A 26 0.09 0.62 -6.78
CA GLU A 26 -0.15 -0.43 -5.78
C GLU A 26 -0.91 0.11 -4.56
N ILE A 27 -0.62 1.34 -4.15
CA ILE A 27 -1.44 2.07 -3.16
C ILE A 27 -2.89 2.19 -3.64
N HIS A 28 -3.10 2.56 -4.90
CA HIS A 28 -4.44 2.66 -5.47
C HIS A 28 -5.17 1.30 -5.44
N TYR A 29 -4.50 0.20 -5.79
CA TYR A 29 -5.11 -1.13 -5.69
C TYR A 29 -5.52 -1.50 -4.27
N SER A 30 -4.70 -1.15 -3.27
CA SER A 30 -5.07 -1.38 -1.86
C SER A 30 -6.27 -0.57 -1.43
N LEU A 31 -6.43 0.67 -1.92
CA LEU A 31 -7.63 1.48 -1.67
C LEU A 31 -8.88 0.87 -2.30
N GLU A 32 -8.78 0.34 -3.51
CA GLU A 32 -9.90 -0.36 -4.15
C GLU A 32 -10.25 -1.67 -3.42
N LEU A 33 -9.25 -2.41 -2.93
CA LEU A 33 -9.47 -3.59 -2.10
C LEU A 33 -10.14 -3.24 -0.76
N HIS A 34 -9.75 -2.13 -0.14
CA HIS A 34 -10.39 -1.60 1.07
C HIS A 34 -11.87 -1.27 0.82
N LYS A 35 -12.18 -0.55 -0.26
CA LYS A 35 -13.56 -0.26 -0.65
C LYS A 35 -14.37 -1.53 -0.88
N LEU A 36 -13.77 -2.53 -1.52
CA LEU A 36 -14.40 -3.83 -1.76
C LEU A 36 -14.67 -4.60 -0.45
N ALA A 37 -13.72 -4.58 0.49
CA ALA A 37 -13.81 -5.30 1.74
C ALA A 37 -14.84 -4.70 2.71
N PHE A 38 -14.95 -3.37 2.76
CA PHE A 38 -15.76 -2.66 3.76
C PHE A 38 -17.01 -1.96 3.22
N GLY A 39 -17.19 -1.92 1.89
CA GLY A 39 -18.41 -1.40 1.24
C GLY A 39 -18.70 0.08 1.57
N GLU A 40 -19.99 0.42 1.71
CA GLU A 40 -20.46 1.81 1.94
C GLU A 40 -19.93 2.44 3.24
N GLY A 41 -19.33 1.66 4.16
CA GLY A 41 -18.73 2.15 5.40
C GLY A 41 -17.21 2.40 5.33
N CYS A 42 -16.56 2.13 4.21
CA CYS A 42 -15.10 2.14 4.12
C CYS A 42 -14.45 3.48 4.47
N GLU A 43 -15.13 4.61 4.23
CA GLU A 43 -14.64 5.97 4.53
C GLU A 43 -14.63 6.29 6.03
N THR A 44 -15.38 5.53 6.83
CA THR A 44 -15.41 5.69 8.30
C THR A 44 -14.21 5.05 9.00
N ILE A 45 -13.45 4.24 8.27
CA ILE A 45 -12.20 3.64 8.74
C ILE A 45 -11.09 4.62 8.41
N GLY A 46 -10.55 5.29 9.43
CA GLY A 46 -9.43 6.22 9.25
C GLY A 46 -8.20 5.45 8.79
N LEU A 47 -7.71 5.72 7.58
CA LEU A 47 -6.45 5.18 7.06
C LEU A 47 -5.33 6.18 7.37
N GLU A 48 -4.34 5.80 8.17
CA GLU A 48 -3.26 6.71 8.60
C GLU A 48 -1.90 6.39 7.97
N VAL A 49 -1.58 5.11 7.82
CA VAL A 49 -0.24 4.69 7.40
C VAL A 49 -0.34 3.70 6.26
N ILE A 50 0.44 3.98 5.21
CA ILE A 50 0.63 3.05 4.10
C ILE A 50 2.08 2.62 4.10
N ARG A 51 2.34 1.32 4.28
CA ARG A 51 3.68 0.76 4.10
C ARG A 51 3.76 0.12 2.74
N TRP A 52 4.71 0.58 1.94
CA TRP A 52 5.04 0.00 0.64
C TRP A 52 6.40 -0.70 0.73
N CYS A 53 6.44 -2.00 0.48
CA CYS A 53 7.68 -2.79 0.45
C CYS A 53 8.02 -3.22 -0.97
N ASP A 54 9.31 -3.14 -1.31
CA ASP A 54 9.85 -3.58 -2.60
C ASP A 54 11.16 -4.35 -2.41
N ASP A 55 11.03 -5.67 -2.23
CA ASP A 55 12.10 -6.61 -1.89
C ASP A 55 12.08 -7.92 -2.69
N GLY A 56 11.32 -7.98 -3.78
CA GLY A 56 11.10 -9.19 -4.60
C GLY A 56 9.68 -9.74 -4.49
N GLU A 57 8.99 -9.46 -3.39
CA GLU A 57 7.53 -9.58 -3.25
C GLU A 57 6.96 -8.23 -2.83
N ARG A 58 6.39 -7.50 -3.79
CA ARG A 58 5.87 -6.16 -3.49
C ARG A 58 4.59 -6.30 -2.68
N HIS A 59 4.48 -5.54 -1.60
CA HIS A 59 3.25 -5.51 -0.82
C HIS A 59 2.96 -4.15 -0.24
N VAL A 60 1.67 -3.95 0.04
CA VAL A 60 1.12 -2.74 0.63
C VAL A 60 0.34 -3.12 1.88
N GLU A 61 0.68 -2.50 3.00
CA GLU A 61 -0.09 -2.61 4.25
C GLU A 61 -0.82 -1.29 4.50
N LEU A 62 -2.12 -1.36 4.76
CA LEU A 62 -2.93 -0.24 5.22
C LEU A 62 -3.16 -0.37 6.72
N GLN A 63 -2.86 0.69 7.48
CA GLN A 63 -3.12 0.75 8.93
C GLN A 63 -4.20 1.77 9.28
N ASP A 64 -4.97 1.46 10.32
CA ASP A 64 -5.91 2.40 10.92
C ASP A 64 -5.22 3.48 11.77
N ASP A 65 -6.01 4.40 12.32
CA ASP A 65 -5.58 5.46 13.25
C ASP A 65 -5.06 4.96 14.62
N LYS A 66 -5.16 3.65 14.87
CA LYS A 66 -4.60 2.96 16.05
C LYS A 66 -3.34 2.17 15.70
N GLY A 67 -2.94 2.15 14.42
CA GLY A 67 -1.81 1.39 13.92
C GLY A 67 -2.11 -0.08 13.67
N GLU A 68 -3.37 -0.50 13.71
CA GLU A 68 -3.81 -1.86 13.42
C GLU A 68 -3.85 -2.09 11.91
N GLU A 69 -3.39 -3.25 11.45
CA GLU A 69 -3.45 -3.62 10.04
C GLU A 69 -4.89 -3.93 9.63
N ILE A 70 -5.37 -3.24 8.59
CA ILE A 70 -6.72 -3.43 8.05
C ILE A 70 -6.69 -4.29 6.79
N VAL A 71 -5.74 -4.02 5.89
CA VAL A 71 -5.62 -4.68 4.59
C VAL A 71 -4.15 -4.86 4.24
N THR A 72 -3.80 -6.07 3.81
CA THR A 72 -2.51 -6.36 3.19
C THR A 72 -2.72 -6.87 1.77
N LEU A 73 -2.14 -6.17 0.81
CA LEU A 73 -2.11 -6.56 -0.60
C LEU A 73 -0.70 -7.05 -0.96
N ARG A 74 -0.56 -8.33 -1.33
CA ARG A 74 0.67 -8.89 -1.89
C ARG A 74 0.57 -8.98 -3.40
N ILE A 75 1.63 -8.56 -4.09
CA ILE A 75 1.69 -8.45 -5.54
C ILE A 75 2.89 -9.25 -6.02
N ILE A 76 2.58 -10.27 -6.82
CA ILE A 76 3.57 -11.14 -7.43
C ILE A 76 3.49 -10.90 -8.93
N ASP A 77 4.60 -10.48 -9.53
CA ASP A 77 4.68 -10.33 -10.97
C ASP A 77 4.50 -11.70 -11.65
N ALA A 78 3.67 -11.75 -12.70
CA ALA A 78 3.34 -13.00 -13.39
C ALA A 78 4.57 -13.73 -13.97
N ALA A 79 5.68 -13.02 -14.20
CA ALA A 79 6.94 -13.61 -14.64
C ALA A 79 7.68 -14.42 -13.55
N SER A 80 7.28 -14.27 -12.29
CA SER A 80 7.86 -14.93 -11.11
C SER A 80 7.06 -16.15 -10.64
N ALA A 81 5.91 -16.41 -11.25
CA ALA A 81 5.05 -17.56 -10.94
C ALA A 81 5.44 -18.75 -11.83
N SER A 82 6.61 -19.34 -11.53
CA SER A 82 7.12 -20.56 -12.16
C SER A 82 7.29 -21.68 -11.15
#